data_AF-A0A543CHZ0-F1
#
_entry.id   AF-A0A543CHZ0-F1
#
_cell.length_a   1.000
_cell.length_b   1.000
_cell.length_c   1.000
_cell.angle_alpha   90.00
_cell.angle_beta   90.00
_cell.angle_gamma   90.00
#
_symmetry.space_group_name_H-M   'P 1'
#
loop_
_entity.id
_entity.type
_entity.pdbx_description
1 polymer ?
#
loop_
_entity_poly.entity_id
_entity_poly.type
_entity_poly.pdbx_seq_one_letter_code
_entity_poly.pdbx_strand_id
1 'polypeptide(L)'
;MRNAAVFALALAALLTMTGCGDTSGPFDAGHGTAALTCMEHQRHTPPENYTDDTARSLLLLRYYTTNGTRPYCDHKRATPADRAWARLYLKLDANPKSVSSILRPPRGHTPAEGPREGAKQR
;
A
#
# COMPACT_ATOMS: atom_id res chain seq x y z
N MET A 1 18.09 -30.04 53.51
CA MET A 1 18.08 -28.60 53.12
C MET A 1 19.46 -28.24 52.60
N ARG A 2 19.56 -27.51 51.47
CA ARG A 2 20.73 -27.32 50.58
C ARG A 2 20.83 -28.51 49.60
N ASN A 3 20.34 -28.43 48.36
CA ASN A 3 20.90 -27.62 47.29
C ASN A 3 19.78 -27.19 46.31
N ALA A 4 19.26 -25.98 46.52
CA ALA A 4 18.50 -25.24 45.53
C ALA A 4 19.49 -24.40 44.69
N ALA A 5 19.10 -24.06 43.45
CA ALA A 5 19.74 -23.07 42.57
C ALA A 5 20.91 -23.54 41.71
N VAL A 6 20.65 -24.29 40.62
CA VAL A 6 21.50 -24.19 39.40
C VAL A 6 20.71 -24.31 38.07
N PHE A 7 19.53 -24.94 38.02
CA PHE A 7 18.81 -25.15 36.75
C PHE A 7 17.72 -24.12 36.43
N ALA A 8 18.02 -22.82 36.55
CA ALA A 8 17.05 -21.75 36.26
C ALA A 8 17.57 -20.67 35.29
N LEU A 9 18.61 -20.96 34.50
CA LEU A 9 19.16 -20.05 33.49
C LEU A 9 19.32 -20.78 32.15
N ALA A 10 18.37 -20.57 31.24
CA ALA A 10 18.50 -20.61 29.77
C ALA A 10 17.22 -21.17 29.14
N LEU A 11 16.31 -20.27 28.71
CA LEU A 11 15.30 -20.41 27.62
C LEU A 11 14.01 -19.66 27.97
N ALA A 12 14.02 -18.32 27.92
CA ALA A 12 12.80 -17.53 27.71
C ALA A 12 13.08 -16.09 27.25
N ALA A 13 14.24 -15.82 26.63
CA ALA A 13 14.63 -14.49 26.18
C ALA A 13 14.27 -14.22 24.70
N LEU A 14 13.12 -14.70 24.23
CA LEU A 14 12.62 -14.44 22.87
C LEU A 14 11.11 -14.21 22.86
N LEU A 15 10.66 -13.13 23.51
CA LEU A 15 9.36 -12.52 23.19
C LEU A 15 9.61 -11.12 22.65
N THR A 16 9.88 -11.13 21.34
CA THR A 16 9.43 -10.19 20.32
C THR A 16 9.48 -8.70 20.69
N MET A 17 10.50 -8.04 20.13
CA MET A 17 10.48 -6.63 19.74
C MET A 17 9.16 -6.33 19.02
N THR A 18 8.17 -5.81 19.74
CA THR A 18 7.03 -5.11 19.15
C THR A 18 7.59 -3.84 18.53
N GLY A 19 7.94 -3.94 17.25
CA GLY A 19 8.24 -2.77 16.42
C GLY A 19 6.99 -1.91 16.34
N CYS A 20 6.86 -0.96 17.27
CA CYS A 20 5.92 0.14 17.17
C CYS A 20 6.48 1.07 16.08
N GLY A 21 6.32 0.66 14.83
CA GLY A 21 6.52 1.55 13.70
C GLY A 21 5.34 2.51 13.72
N ASP A 22 5.61 3.78 14.03
CA ASP A 22 4.63 4.84 13.93
C ASP A 22 4.18 4.93 12.46
N THR A 23 3.08 4.26 12.12
CA THR A 23 2.45 4.33 10.78
C THR A 23 1.60 5.58 10.63
N SER A 24 1.77 6.57 11.52
CA SER A 24 1.07 7.85 11.56
C SER A 24 1.48 8.82 10.43
N GLY A 25 2.19 8.32 9.41
CA GLY A 25 2.48 9.06 8.19
C GLY A 25 1.27 9.15 7.24
N PRO A 26 1.37 9.93 6.15
CA PRO A 26 0.27 10.14 5.19
C PRO A 26 -0.12 8.87 4.42
N PHE A 27 0.70 7.82 4.51
CA PHE A 27 0.41 6.49 3.96
C PHE A 27 -0.12 5.59 5.08
N ASP A 28 -1.40 5.22 4.98
CA ASP A 28 -2.10 4.40 5.94
C ASP A 28 -1.81 2.91 5.66
N ALA A 29 -0.74 2.38 6.24
CA ALA A 29 -0.40 0.96 6.08
C ALA A 29 -1.23 0.01 6.98
N GLY A 30 -2.08 0.54 7.87
CA GLY A 30 -2.89 -0.23 8.81
C GLY A 30 -2.02 -1.17 9.67
N HIS A 31 -2.25 -2.48 9.56
CA HIS A 31 -1.44 -3.54 10.21
C HIS A 31 -0.02 -3.70 9.61
N GLY A 32 0.51 -2.67 8.95
CA GLY A 32 1.81 -2.66 8.30
C GLY A 32 1.82 -3.49 7.01
N THR A 33 2.95 -4.17 6.76
CA THR A 33 3.21 -4.86 5.49
C THR A 33 2.95 -6.36 5.53
N ALA A 34 2.32 -6.85 6.61
CA ALA A 34 1.88 -8.24 6.68
C ALA A 34 0.82 -8.52 5.60
N ALA A 35 0.67 -9.80 5.23
CA ALA A 35 -0.33 -10.19 4.25
C ALA A 35 -1.74 -9.93 4.79
N LEU A 36 -2.52 -9.13 4.07
CA LEU A 36 -3.89 -8.77 4.43
C LEU A 36 -4.90 -9.64 3.68
N THR A 37 -6.07 -9.82 4.29
CA THR A 37 -7.26 -10.37 3.60
C THR A 37 -7.90 -9.33 2.68
N CYS A 38 -7.93 -8.06 3.11
CA CYS A 38 -8.41 -6.91 2.35
C CYS A 38 -7.60 -5.64 2.68
N MET A 39 -7.61 -4.66 1.79
CA MET A 39 -6.96 -3.35 2.00
C MET A 39 -7.96 -2.32 2.51
N GLU A 40 -7.48 -1.40 3.35
CA GLU A 40 -8.19 -0.16 3.66
C GLU A 40 -7.91 0.92 2.62
N HIS A 41 -8.84 1.86 2.47
CA HIS A 41 -8.66 3.01 1.60
C HIS A 41 -7.67 4.01 2.20
N GLN A 42 -6.78 4.54 1.36
CA GLN A 42 -5.90 5.63 1.75
C GLN A 42 -6.70 6.92 1.95
N ARG A 43 -6.51 7.61 3.08
CA ARG A 43 -7.25 8.84 3.39
C ARG A 43 -6.70 10.07 2.69
N HIS A 44 -5.41 10.06 2.40
CA HIS A 44 -4.69 11.18 1.81
C HIS A 44 -3.95 10.78 0.54
N THR A 45 -3.64 11.76 -0.30
CA THR A 45 -2.72 11.57 -1.43
C THR A 45 -1.27 11.67 -0.94
N PRO A 46 -0.29 11.09 -1.67
CA PRO A 46 1.11 11.25 -1.30
C PRO A 46 1.52 12.73 -1.33
N PRO A 47 2.17 13.26 -0.29
CA PRO A 47 2.83 14.56 -0.40
C PRO A 47 4.01 14.49 -1.38
N GLU A 48 4.38 15.62 -1.96
CA GLU A 48 5.45 15.68 -2.98
C GLU A 48 6.80 15.15 -2.47
N ASN A 49 7.11 15.41 -1.20
CA ASN A 49 8.35 15.00 -0.55
C ASN A 49 8.27 13.61 0.11
N TYR A 50 7.25 12.79 -0.20
CA TYR A 50 7.12 11.48 0.44
C TYR A 50 8.35 10.58 0.23
N THR A 51 8.96 10.67 -0.95
CA THR A 51 10.08 9.82 -1.36
C THR A 51 11.44 10.30 -0.85
N ASP A 52 11.49 11.47 -0.20
CA ASP A 52 12.72 11.98 0.42
C ASP A 52 13.12 11.13 1.64
N ASP A 53 12.17 10.37 2.18
CA ASP A 53 12.39 9.39 3.24
C ASP A 53 12.44 7.96 2.64
N THR A 54 13.63 7.36 2.71
CA THR A 54 13.87 6.00 2.21
C THR A 54 13.07 4.96 2.98
N ALA A 55 12.90 5.11 4.29
CA ALA A 55 12.14 4.15 5.10
C ALA A 55 10.65 4.16 4.72
N ARG A 56 10.08 5.35 4.47
CA ARG A 56 8.71 5.48 3.95
C ARG A 56 8.56 4.91 2.55
N SER A 57 9.52 5.15 1.67
CA SER A 57 9.53 4.58 0.33
C SER A 57 9.55 3.04 0.37
N LEU A 58 10.39 2.45 1.22
CA LEU A 58 10.45 1.01 1.42
C LEU A 58 9.16 0.43 2.03
N LEU A 59 8.52 1.17 2.95
CA LEU A 59 7.21 0.79 3.49
C LEU A 59 6.16 0.70 2.38
N LEU A 60 6.07 1.71 1.52
CA LEU A 60 5.16 1.74 0.37
C LEU A 60 5.42 0.57 -0.58
N LEU A 61 6.68 0.36 -0.95
CA LEU A 61 7.11 -0.73 -1.84
C LEU A 61 6.72 -2.10 -1.27
N ARG A 62 7.05 -2.35 0.00
CA ARG A 62 6.76 -3.62 0.65
C ARG A 62 5.26 -3.85 0.82
N TYR A 63 4.50 -2.81 1.18
CA TYR A 63 3.05 -2.90 1.32
C TYR A 63 2.39 -3.34 0.01
N TYR A 64 2.64 -2.64 -1.10
CA TYR A 64 1.96 -2.97 -2.36
C TYR A 64 2.47 -4.27 -2.98
N THR A 65 3.74 -4.61 -2.79
CA THR A 65 4.26 -5.92 -3.22
C THR A 65 3.49 -7.07 -2.57
N THR A 66 3.19 -6.96 -1.27
CA THR A 66 2.46 -8.00 -0.53
C THR A 66 0.95 -7.94 -0.74
N ASN A 67 0.37 -6.74 -0.76
CA ASN A 67 -1.07 -6.53 -0.56
C ASN A 67 -1.79 -5.89 -1.74
N GLY A 68 -1.10 -5.30 -2.71
CA GLY A 68 -1.74 -4.44 -3.72
C GLY A 68 -2.76 -5.14 -4.62
N THR A 69 -2.76 -6.46 -4.67
CA THR A 69 -3.73 -7.27 -5.42
C THR A 69 -4.97 -7.65 -4.61
N ARG A 70 -4.99 -7.38 -3.31
CA ARG A 70 -6.12 -7.67 -2.43
C ARG A 70 -7.30 -6.74 -2.73
N PRO A 71 -8.56 -7.17 -2.49
CA PRO A 71 -9.71 -6.28 -2.61
C PRO A 71 -9.74 -5.25 -1.47
N TYR A 72 -10.45 -4.14 -1.64
CA TYR A 72 -10.75 -3.24 -0.53
C TYR A 72 -11.78 -3.88 0.41
N CYS A 73 -11.67 -3.59 1.71
CA CYS A 73 -12.50 -4.21 2.75
C CYS A 73 -13.99 -3.87 2.63
N ASP A 74 -14.34 -2.71 2.07
CA ASP A 74 -15.72 -2.32 1.80
C ASP A 74 -16.22 -2.79 0.42
N HIS A 75 -15.40 -3.57 -0.29
CA HIS A 75 -15.61 -4.07 -1.65
C HIS A 75 -15.86 -2.97 -2.70
N LYS A 76 -15.54 -1.71 -2.38
CA LYS A 76 -15.63 -0.62 -3.36
C LYS A 76 -14.36 -0.55 -4.20
N ARG A 77 -14.43 0.31 -5.22
CA ARG A 77 -13.31 0.58 -6.11
C ARG A 77 -12.30 1.49 -5.41
N ALA A 78 -11.05 1.42 -5.86
CA ALA A 78 -10.02 2.36 -5.49
C ALA A 78 -10.51 3.81 -5.59
N THR A 79 -10.19 4.62 -4.60
CA THR A 79 -10.41 6.06 -4.57
C THR A 79 -9.34 6.78 -5.40
N PRO A 80 -9.49 8.11 -5.64
CA PRO A 80 -8.41 8.90 -6.23
C PRO A 80 -7.11 8.86 -5.41
N ALA A 81 -7.21 8.83 -4.07
CA ALA A 81 -6.07 8.73 -3.16
C ALA A 81 -5.32 7.41 -3.32
N ASP A 82 -6.04 6.29 -3.33
CA ASP A 82 -5.48 4.96 -3.58
C ASP A 82 -4.71 4.90 -4.91
N ARG A 83 -5.30 5.45 -5.97
CA ARG A 83 -4.65 5.50 -7.28
C ARG A 83 -3.41 6.39 -7.28
N ALA A 84 -3.38 7.46 -6.48
CA ALA A 84 -2.21 8.33 -6.38
C ALA A 84 -1.03 7.60 -5.71
N TRP A 85 -1.28 6.85 -4.64
CA TRP A 85 -0.28 5.99 -4.00
C TRP A 85 0.21 4.87 -4.92
N ALA A 86 -0.71 4.18 -5.62
CA ALA A 86 -0.34 3.17 -6.60
C ALA A 86 0.53 3.74 -7.74
N ARG A 87 0.27 4.97 -8.19
CA ARG A 87 1.14 5.64 -9.18
C ARG A 87 2.51 5.98 -8.60
N LEU A 88 2.59 6.43 -7.35
CA LEU A 88 3.88 6.68 -6.70
C LEU A 88 4.71 5.40 -6.59
N TYR A 89 4.09 4.28 -6.23
CA TYR A 89 4.72 2.97 -6.25
C TYR A 89 5.31 2.61 -7.63
N LEU A 90 4.61 2.92 -8.73
CA LEU A 90 5.17 2.74 -10.09
C LEU A 90 6.29 3.72 -10.44
N LYS A 91 6.25 4.96 -9.94
CA LYS A 91 7.33 5.94 -10.12
C LYS A 91 8.63 5.50 -9.42
N LEU A 92 8.53 4.62 -8.43
CA LEU A 92 9.67 3.96 -7.78
C LEU A 92 10.13 2.70 -8.54
N ASP A 93 9.79 2.57 -9.83
CA ASP A 93 10.10 1.44 -10.73
C ASP A 93 9.66 0.05 -10.21
N ALA A 94 8.59 0.02 -9.41
CA ALA A 94 8.10 -1.21 -8.82
C ALA A 94 7.17 -2.02 -9.76
N ASN A 95 6.90 -3.27 -9.41
CA ASN A 95 6.18 -4.21 -10.29
C ASN A 95 4.72 -3.78 -10.56
N PRO A 96 4.33 -3.46 -11.81
CA PRO A 96 2.99 -2.97 -12.12
C PRO A 96 1.87 -3.98 -11.86
N LYS A 97 2.17 -5.29 -11.84
CA LYS A 97 1.17 -6.32 -11.54
C LYS A 97 0.57 -6.15 -10.15
N SER A 98 1.38 -5.67 -9.19
CA SER A 98 0.98 -5.47 -7.80
C SER A 98 -0.13 -4.45 -7.60
N VAL A 99 -0.29 -3.48 -8.51
CA VAL A 99 -1.29 -2.41 -8.38
C VAL A 99 -2.26 -2.32 -9.58
N SER A 100 -2.21 -3.31 -10.48
CA SER A 100 -3.02 -3.35 -11.70
C SER A 100 -4.53 -3.28 -11.43
N SER A 101 -5.01 -3.89 -10.35
CA SER A 101 -6.43 -3.84 -9.94
C SER A 101 -6.86 -2.45 -9.48
N ILE A 102 -5.95 -1.69 -8.87
CA ILE A 102 -6.16 -0.34 -8.31
C ILE A 102 -6.20 0.70 -9.45
N LEU A 103 -5.31 0.57 -10.44
CA LEU A 103 -5.17 1.53 -11.54
C LEU A 103 -6.10 1.27 -12.72
N ARG A 104 -6.79 0.13 -12.75
CA ARG A 104 -7.70 -0.22 -13.83
C ARG A 104 -8.87 0.77 -13.92
N PRO A 105 -9.18 1.30 -15.12
CA PRO A 105 -10.33 2.16 -15.29
C PRO A 105 -11.65 1.46 -14.95
N PRO A 106 -12.67 2.20 -14.51
CA PRO A 106 -14.06 1.75 -14.53
C PRO A 106 -14.42 1.09 -15.87
N ARG A 107 -14.78 -0.20 -15.87
CA ARG A 107 -15.49 -0.79 -17.02
C ARG A 107 -16.81 -0.03 -17.17
N GLY A 108 -16.97 0.69 -18.29
CA GLY A 108 -18.11 1.56 -18.59
C GLY A 108 -17.77 3.01 -18.98
N HIS A 109 -16.50 3.43 -18.92
CA HIS A 109 -16.07 4.71 -19.50
C HIS A 109 -15.71 4.49 -20.98
N THR A 110 -16.69 4.62 -21.86
CA THR A 110 -16.40 4.97 -23.26
C THR A 110 -15.69 6.32 -23.19
N PRO A 111 -14.47 6.49 -23.75
CA PRO A 111 -13.93 7.83 -23.96
C PRO A 111 -15.00 8.59 -24.75
N ALA A 112 -15.44 9.76 -24.26
CA ALA A 112 -16.31 10.61 -25.04
C ALA A 112 -15.64 10.79 -26.41
N GLU A 113 -16.25 10.23 -27.45
CA GLU A 113 -15.83 10.41 -28.83
C GLU A 113 -15.93 11.90 -29.08
N GLY A 114 -14.78 12.59 -29.02
CA GLY A 114 -14.69 14.00 -29.34
C GLY A 114 -15.29 14.21 -30.73
N PRO A 115 -15.94 15.37 -30.98
CA PRO A 115 -16.57 15.61 -32.26
C PRO A 115 -15.54 15.42 -33.37
N ARG A 116 -15.84 14.53 -34.33
CA ARG A 116 -15.10 14.45 -35.58
C ARG A 116 -15.37 15.75 -36.33
N GLU A 117 -14.49 16.72 -36.16
CA GLU A 117 -14.52 17.96 -36.91
C GLU A 117 -14.11 17.65 -38.36
N GLY A 118 -15.13 17.33 -39.16
CA GLY A 118 -14.98 16.92 -40.54
C GLY A 118 -16.29 17.17 -41.29
N ALA A 119 -16.58 18.42 -41.60
CA ALA A 119 -17.50 18.77 -42.68
C ALA A 119 -17.12 20.12 -43.29
N LYS A 120 -16.21 20.04 -44.27
CA LYS A 120 -15.96 21.07 -45.27
C LYS A 120 -17.19 21.19 -46.17
N GLN A 121 -17.90 22.31 -46.15
CA GLN A 121 -18.88 22.74 -47.16
C GLN A 121 -18.61 24.22 -47.42
N ARG A 122 -17.85 24.52 -48.48
CA ARG A 122 -18.32 25.03 -49.78
C ARG A 122 -18.80 26.47 -49.71
#